data_AF-A0A962C899-F1
#
_entry.id   AF-A0A962C899-F1
#
_cell.length_a   1.000
_cell.length_b   1.000
_cell.length_c   1.000
_cell.angle_alpha   90.00
_cell.angle_beta   90.00
_cell.angle_gamma   90.00
#
_symmetry.space_group_name_H-M   'P 1'
#
loop_
_entity.id
_entity.type
_entity.pdbx_description
1 polymer ?
#
loop_
_entity_poly.entity_id
_entity_poly.type
_entity_poly.pdbx_seq_one_letter_code
_entity_poly.pdbx_strand_id
1 'polypeptide(L)'
;EVMGAVSSGEMFASYNLGNVYTSGYSADLVANGTDAAAPRAPAFAVTSPDLKVYDNGSAQIAGTSVFVPFSSTYTGMLGGVPDVTVTPVGSPAQLYIASIDKNGFTVAVASGTANVRFSWIAVGSRTDAGKVKTLPAELANGAFDAQLKATMFNEADTARSAKPIWWDGQKVRFDAAPQPAAPSKQELQ
;
A
#
# COMPACT_ATOMS: atom_id res chain seq x y z
N GLU A 1 -23.04 13.86 -2.65
CA GLU A 1 -22.51 13.52 -1.31
C GLU A 1 -21.43 14.53 -0.97
N VAL A 2 -21.48 15.17 0.21
CA VAL A 2 -20.60 16.31 0.55
C VAL A 2 -19.53 15.92 1.58
N MET A 3 -19.82 14.93 2.44
CA MET A 3 -18.86 14.33 3.39
C MET A 3 -19.23 12.86 3.63
N GLY A 4 -18.23 11.98 3.72
CA GLY A 4 -18.41 10.55 4.04
C GLY A 4 -18.13 10.23 5.51
N ALA A 5 -16.86 10.29 5.92
CA ALA A 5 -16.43 10.11 7.31
C ALA A 5 -15.22 10.99 7.63
N VAL A 6 -15.19 11.58 8.84
CA VAL A 6 -14.06 12.37 9.35
C VAL A 6 -13.80 11.95 10.80
N SER A 7 -12.55 11.62 11.13
CA SER A 7 -12.11 11.30 12.49
C SER A 7 -10.91 12.15 12.90
N SER A 8 -10.76 12.40 14.20
CA SER A 8 -9.63 13.13 14.80
C SER A 8 -9.30 12.51 16.16
N GLY A 9 -8.02 12.35 16.47
CA GLY A 9 -7.56 11.80 17.74
C GLY A 9 -6.05 11.88 17.87
N GLU A 10 -5.56 12.08 19.09
CA GLU A 10 -4.12 12.17 19.38
C GLU A 10 -3.45 10.79 19.50
N MET A 11 -4.17 9.80 20.05
CA MET A 11 -3.63 8.45 20.27
C MET A 11 -3.91 7.51 19.10
N PHE A 12 -5.12 7.54 18.54
CA PHE A 12 -5.51 6.80 17.35
C PHE A 12 -6.72 7.47 16.70
N ALA A 13 -6.74 7.54 15.36
CA ALA A 13 -7.89 8.01 14.57
C ALA A 13 -8.53 6.88 13.75
N SER A 14 -7.77 5.81 13.44
CA SER A 14 -8.23 4.57 12.82
C SER A 14 -7.23 3.45 13.11
N TYR A 15 -7.70 2.28 13.49
CA TYR A 15 -6.92 1.05 13.63
C TYR A 15 -7.65 -0.08 12.93
N ASN A 16 -7.01 -0.69 11.92
CA ASN A 16 -7.62 -1.72 11.08
C ASN A 16 -6.97 -3.07 11.39
N LEU A 17 -7.77 -4.02 11.89
CA LEU A 17 -7.36 -5.42 12.07
C LEU A 17 -7.81 -6.24 10.85
N GLY A 18 -7.00 -6.26 9.80
CA GLY A 18 -7.29 -6.95 8.55
C GLY A 18 -6.68 -6.25 7.33
N ASN A 19 -7.10 -6.65 6.13
CA ASN A 19 -6.72 -6.00 4.89
C ASN A 19 -7.60 -4.76 4.63
N VAL A 20 -7.00 -3.69 4.10
CA VAL A 20 -7.71 -2.48 3.68
C VAL A 20 -7.70 -2.42 2.15
N TYR A 21 -8.88 -2.21 1.56
CA TYR A 21 -9.07 -2.06 0.12
C TYR A 21 -9.74 -0.70 -0.14
N THR A 22 -9.21 0.05 -1.12
CA THR A 22 -9.70 1.40 -1.44
C THR A 22 -10.00 1.48 -2.93
N SER A 23 -11.26 1.73 -3.29
CA SER A 23 -11.63 2.18 -4.64
C SER A 23 -11.23 3.66 -4.79
N GLY A 24 -10.00 3.92 -5.27
CA GLY A 24 -9.43 5.26 -5.39
C GLY A 24 -7.93 5.30 -5.13
N TYR A 25 -7.46 6.35 -4.47
CA TYR A 25 -6.06 6.53 -4.07
C TYR A 25 -5.96 6.88 -2.58
N SER A 26 -4.80 6.60 -1.99
CA SER A 26 -4.44 7.06 -0.64
C SER A 26 -3.42 8.20 -0.76
N ALA A 27 -3.60 9.25 0.02
CA ALA A 27 -2.69 10.39 0.04
C ALA A 27 -2.59 11.01 1.44
N ASP A 28 -1.39 11.44 1.78
CA ASP A 28 -1.13 12.28 2.95
C ASP A 28 -1.24 13.76 2.56
N LEU A 29 -1.72 14.59 3.48
CA LEU A 29 -1.68 16.05 3.31
C LEU A 29 -0.41 16.59 3.95
N VAL A 30 0.55 17.00 3.13
CA VAL A 30 1.85 17.50 3.58
C VAL A 30 1.88 19.02 3.46
N ALA A 31 2.45 19.70 4.46
CA ALA A 31 2.69 21.13 4.39
C ALA A 31 3.66 21.44 3.23
N ASN A 32 3.26 22.35 2.34
CA ASN A 32 4.08 22.82 1.24
C ASN A 32 4.76 24.14 1.64
N GLY A 33 5.69 24.05 2.60
CA GLY A 33 6.38 25.19 3.19
C GLY A 33 6.71 24.93 4.67
N THR A 34 7.44 25.86 5.28
CA THR A 34 7.92 25.75 6.67
C THR A 34 7.03 26.47 7.69
N ASP A 35 6.03 27.24 7.24
CA ASP A 35 5.11 27.99 8.10
C ASP A 35 3.84 27.17 8.39
N ALA A 36 3.28 27.33 9.59
CA ALA A 36 2.03 26.69 10.03
C ALA A 36 0.82 27.07 9.16
N ALA A 37 0.86 28.22 8.49
CA ALA A 37 -0.18 28.66 7.55
C ALA A 37 0.05 28.23 6.10
N ALA A 38 1.09 27.44 5.81
CA ALA A 38 1.43 27.04 4.45
C ALA A 38 0.31 26.19 3.79
N PRO A 39 0.06 26.37 2.48
CA PRO A 39 -0.86 25.51 1.76
C PRO A 39 -0.39 24.05 1.82
N ARG A 40 -1.33 23.10 1.81
CA ARG A 40 -1.02 21.67 1.82
C ARG A 40 -1.04 21.09 0.42
N ALA A 41 -0.16 20.14 0.14
CA ALA A 41 -0.12 19.37 -1.09
C ALA A 41 -0.40 17.88 -0.79
N PRO A 42 -1.09 17.16 -1.69
CA PRO A 42 -1.27 15.72 -1.55
C PRO A 42 0.04 14.99 -1.89
N ALA A 43 0.48 14.08 -1.01
CA ALA A 43 1.54 13.12 -1.26
C ALA A 43 0.92 11.73 -1.41
N PHE A 44 0.91 11.20 -2.64
CA PHE A 44 0.26 9.93 -2.94
C PHE A 44 1.11 8.73 -2.49
N ALA A 45 0.45 7.70 -1.97
CA ALA A 45 1.09 6.44 -1.63
C ALA A 45 1.63 5.73 -2.88
N VAL A 46 2.83 5.17 -2.80
CA VAL A 46 3.40 4.32 -3.85
C VAL A 46 2.69 2.97 -3.84
N THR A 47 2.15 2.55 -4.99
CA THR A 47 1.46 1.27 -5.14
C THR A 47 2.35 0.24 -5.84
N SER A 48 2.20 -1.02 -5.47
CA SER A 48 2.86 -2.15 -6.11
C SER A 48 1.87 -3.31 -6.24
N PRO A 49 1.93 -4.10 -7.33
CA PRO A 49 1.15 -5.33 -7.46
C PRO A 49 1.47 -6.36 -6.36
N ASP A 50 2.66 -6.28 -5.77
CA ASP A 50 3.17 -7.20 -4.75
C ASP A 50 3.57 -6.45 -3.47
N LEU A 51 3.68 -7.16 -2.35
CA LEU A 51 4.26 -6.59 -1.13
C LEU A 51 5.77 -6.41 -1.27
N LYS A 52 6.17 -5.18 -1.61
CA LYS A 52 7.57 -4.76 -1.74
C LYS A 52 8.04 -3.89 -0.57
N VAL A 53 9.34 -3.90 -0.36
CA VAL A 53 10.06 -3.04 0.56
C VAL A 53 11.27 -2.47 -0.16
N TYR A 54 11.63 -1.23 0.15
CA TYR A 54 12.68 -0.47 -0.52
C TYR A 54 13.68 0.05 0.49
N ASP A 55 14.94 0.06 0.10
CA ASP A 55 15.99 0.87 0.71
C ASP A 55 16.70 1.64 -0.40
N ASN A 56 17.21 2.82 -0.09
CA ASN A 56 17.92 3.62 -1.07
C ASN A 56 18.93 4.53 -0.40
N GLY A 57 19.85 5.05 -1.20
CA GLY A 57 20.79 6.02 -0.68
C GLY A 57 21.86 6.39 -1.69
N SER A 58 22.97 6.89 -1.16
CA SER A 58 24.18 7.16 -1.92
C SER A 58 25.41 6.72 -1.14
N ALA A 59 26.45 6.33 -1.85
CA ALA A 59 27.72 5.92 -1.26
C ALA A 59 28.89 6.34 -2.17
N GLN A 60 30.11 6.12 -1.70
CA GLN A 60 31.33 6.48 -2.41
C GLN A 60 32.36 5.35 -2.34
N ILE A 61 33.00 5.07 -3.46
CA ILE A 61 34.13 4.13 -3.56
C ILE A 61 35.43 4.91 -3.35
N ALA A 62 36.10 4.73 -2.22
CA ALA A 62 37.41 5.34 -1.94
C ALA A 62 38.62 4.51 -2.41
N GLY A 63 38.37 3.39 -3.11
CA GLY A 63 39.38 2.46 -3.62
C GLY A 63 38.89 1.74 -4.88
N THR A 64 38.95 0.41 -4.89
CA THR A 64 38.45 -0.41 -6.01
C THR A 64 37.03 -0.95 -5.79
N SER A 65 36.59 -1.04 -4.53
CA SER A 65 35.26 -1.49 -4.16
C SER A 65 34.82 -0.90 -2.82
N VAL A 66 33.51 -0.97 -2.54
CA VAL A 66 32.91 -0.62 -1.25
C VAL A 66 31.73 -1.54 -0.97
N PHE A 67 31.63 -1.98 0.28
CA PHE A 67 30.42 -2.64 0.78
C PHE A 67 29.44 -1.59 1.30
N VAL A 68 28.18 -1.70 0.91
CA VAL A 68 27.08 -0.84 1.34
C VAL A 68 26.10 -1.69 2.16
N PRO A 69 26.01 -1.48 3.49
CA PRO A 69 25.02 -2.17 4.29
C PRO A 69 23.63 -1.59 4.05
N PHE A 70 22.62 -2.46 4.05
CA PHE A 70 21.23 -2.03 4.12
C PHE A 70 20.86 -1.59 5.55
N SER A 71 19.82 -0.75 5.65
CA SER A 71 19.27 -0.34 6.94
C SER A 71 18.68 -1.54 7.72
N SER A 72 18.78 -1.50 9.04
CA SER A 72 18.25 -2.57 9.91
C SER A 72 16.73 -2.77 9.74
N THR A 73 16.00 -1.68 9.52
CA THR A 73 14.56 -1.71 9.23
C THR A 73 14.26 -2.45 7.94
N TYR A 74 15.04 -2.20 6.88
CA TYR A 74 14.90 -2.91 5.61
C TYR A 74 15.22 -4.40 5.75
N THR A 75 16.38 -4.74 6.34
CA THR A 75 16.80 -6.14 6.49
C THR A 75 15.84 -6.96 7.34
N GLY A 76 15.24 -6.36 8.38
CA GLY A 76 14.20 -7.00 9.20
C GLY A 76 12.90 -7.29 8.45
N MET A 77 12.60 -6.54 7.38
CA MET A 77 11.41 -6.74 6.54
C MET A 77 11.69 -7.57 5.28
N LEU A 78 12.94 -7.92 5.00
CA LEU A 78 13.35 -8.49 3.73
C LEU A 78 13.20 -10.02 3.69
N GLY A 79 12.35 -10.52 2.78
CA GLY A 79 12.09 -11.96 2.63
C GLY A 79 13.22 -12.74 1.96
N GLY A 80 13.95 -12.14 1.03
CA GLY A 80 14.93 -12.79 0.15
C GLY A 80 16.13 -11.89 -0.18
N VAL A 81 17.00 -12.31 -1.11
CA VAL A 81 18.01 -11.40 -1.66
C VAL A 81 17.31 -10.38 -2.56
N PRO A 82 17.56 -9.07 -2.43
CA PRO A 82 16.85 -8.04 -3.20
C PRO A 82 17.52 -7.77 -4.55
N ASP A 83 16.79 -7.11 -5.44
CA ASP A 83 17.35 -6.53 -6.65
C ASP A 83 17.95 -5.15 -6.32
N VAL A 84 19.18 -4.89 -6.77
CA VAL A 84 19.87 -3.63 -6.51
C VAL A 84 20.25 -2.96 -7.83
N THR A 85 19.94 -1.67 -7.93
CA THR A 85 20.37 -0.80 -9.03
C THR A 85 21.31 0.25 -8.50
N VAL A 86 22.42 0.47 -9.20
CA VAL A 86 23.47 1.44 -8.86
C VAL A 86 23.73 2.36 -10.04
N THR A 87 23.81 3.66 -9.78
CA THR A 87 24.07 4.67 -10.81
C THR A 87 25.18 5.63 -10.35
N PRO A 88 26.27 5.80 -11.11
CA PRO A 88 27.31 6.77 -10.77
C PRO A 88 26.77 8.21 -10.79
N VAL A 89 27.29 9.06 -9.91
CA VAL A 89 26.94 10.48 -9.81
C VAL A 89 28.17 11.32 -10.15
N GLY A 90 28.04 12.20 -11.15
CA GLY A 90 29.14 13.03 -11.65
C GLY A 90 29.76 12.45 -12.91
N SER A 91 31.08 12.27 -12.92
CA SER A 91 31.80 11.73 -14.09
C SER A 91 31.39 10.28 -14.38
N PRO A 92 31.36 9.88 -15.67
CA PRO A 92 31.10 8.49 -16.03
C PRO A 92 32.07 7.53 -15.35
N ALA A 93 31.54 6.45 -14.79
CA ALA A 93 32.33 5.39 -14.17
C ALA A 93 31.74 4.02 -14.53
N GLN A 94 32.61 3.04 -14.80
CA GLN A 94 32.22 1.66 -15.04
C GLN A 94 32.03 0.94 -13.70
N LEU A 95 30.82 1.05 -13.15
CA LEU A 95 30.42 0.38 -11.92
C LEU A 95 29.79 -0.98 -12.20
N TYR A 96 30.06 -1.95 -11.33
CA TYR A 96 29.35 -3.23 -11.30
C TYR A 96 29.10 -3.67 -9.85
N ILE A 97 28.05 -4.46 -9.67
CA ILE A 97 27.74 -5.07 -8.38
C ILE A 97 28.49 -6.40 -8.29
N ALA A 98 29.45 -6.49 -7.36
CA ALA A 98 30.29 -7.66 -7.17
C ALA A 98 29.59 -8.75 -6.34
N SER A 99 28.71 -8.36 -5.42
CA SER A 99 27.90 -9.30 -4.62
C SER A 99 26.68 -8.60 -4.04
N ILE A 100 25.63 -9.37 -3.77
CA ILE A 100 24.41 -8.95 -3.06
C ILE A 100 24.04 -10.08 -2.10
N ASP A 101 23.74 -9.73 -0.86
CA ASP A 101 23.10 -10.64 0.10
C ASP A 101 21.96 -9.93 0.84
N LYS A 102 21.46 -10.50 1.94
CA LYS A 102 20.38 -9.91 2.74
C LYS A 102 20.81 -8.72 3.60
N ASN A 103 22.11 -8.51 3.79
CA ASN A 103 22.67 -7.50 4.67
C ASN A 103 23.19 -6.29 3.89
N GLY A 104 23.51 -6.46 2.60
CA GLY A 104 23.99 -5.38 1.75
C GLY A 104 24.46 -5.87 0.39
N PHE A 105 25.26 -5.01 -0.25
CA PHE A 105 25.85 -5.30 -1.55
C PHE A 105 27.24 -4.67 -1.65
N THR A 106 28.08 -5.23 -2.51
CA THR A 106 29.41 -4.68 -2.81
C THR A 106 29.40 -4.11 -4.22
N VAL A 107 29.81 -2.85 -4.37
CA VAL A 107 30.00 -2.19 -5.68
C VAL A 107 31.48 -2.05 -5.93
N ALA A 108 31.91 -2.30 -7.17
CA ALA A 108 33.29 -2.15 -7.61
C ALA A 108 33.41 -1.38 -8.91
N VAL A 109 34.60 -0.82 -9.16
CA VAL A 109 34.97 -0.19 -10.43
C VAL A 109 35.72 -1.20 -11.31
N ALA A 110 35.36 -1.27 -12.60
CA ALA A 110 36.03 -2.18 -13.54
C ALA A 110 37.45 -1.71 -13.90
N SER A 111 37.65 -0.39 -14.01
CA SER A 111 38.94 0.23 -14.29
C SER A 111 38.87 1.73 -14.01
N GLY A 112 39.95 2.31 -13.47
CA GLY A 112 40.09 3.76 -13.33
C GLY A 112 39.26 4.38 -12.20
N THR A 113 39.75 5.54 -11.73
CA THR A 113 39.22 6.44 -10.69
C THR A 113 38.97 5.85 -9.30
N ALA A 114 39.81 6.26 -8.34
CA ALA A 114 39.40 6.38 -6.95
C ALA A 114 38.34 7.49 -6.80
N ASN A 115 37.48 7.40 -5.78
CA ASN A 115 36.49 8.41 -5.38
C ASN A 115 35.25 8.55 -6.28
N VAL A 116 34.69 7.43 -6.75
CA VAL A 116 33.39 7.44 -7.48
C VAL A 116 32.23 7.49 -6.49
N ARG A 117 31.37 8.52 -6.60
CA ARG A 117 30.08 8.57 -5.90
C ARG A 117 29.01 7.88 -6.73
N PHE A 118 28.06 7.22 -6.08
CA PHE A 118 26.90 6.62 -6.74
C PHE A 118 25.65 6.74 -5.88
N SER A 119 24.48 6.75 -6.52
CA SER A 119 23.18 6.51 -5.90
C SER A 119 22.76 5.07 -6.13
N TRP A 120 21.91 4.55 -5.25
CA TRP A 120 21.42 3.19 -5.32
C TRP A 120 20.00 3.05 -4.79
N ILE A 121 19.31 2.03 -5.27
CA ILE A 121 18.03 1.56 -4.75
C ILE A 121 18.03 0.04 -4.70
N ALA A 122 17.53 -0.51 -3.59
CA ALA A 122 17.34 -1.94 -3.37
C ALA A 122 15.84 -2.22 -3.25
N VAL A 123 15.33 -3.12 -4.08
CA VAL A 123 13.91 -3.52 -4.13
C VAL A 123 13.81 -4.98 -3.72
N GLY A 124 13.14 -5.24 -2.61
CA GLY A 124 12.97 -6.57 -2.05
C GLY A 124 11.50 -6.95 -1.90
N SER A 125 11.22 -8.26 -1.92
CA SER A 125 9.93 -8.75 -1.43
C SER A 125 9.92 -8.74 0.10
N ARG A 126 8.79 -8.32 0.69
CA ARG A 126 8.62 -8.37 2.14
C ARG A 126 8.60 -9.80 2.67
N THR A 127 8.94 -9.99 3.94
CA THR A 127 8.91 -11.31 4.63
C THR A 127 7.52 -11.96 4.61
N ASP A 128 6.46 -11.19 4.49
CA ASP A 128 5.07 -11.65 4.43
C ASP A 128 4.50 -11.73 3.00
N ALA A 129 5.28 -11.44 1.96
CA ALA A 129 4.82 -11.44 0.58
C ALA A 129 4.23 -12.79 0.12
N GLY A 130 4.76 -13.92 0.63
CA GLY A 130 4.24 -15.26 0.34
C GLY A 130 2.90 -15.57 1.00
N LYS A 131 2.42 -14.73 1.93
CA LYS A 131 1.13 -14.87 2.61
C LYS A 131 0.03 -14.01 1.97
N VAL A 132 0.37 -13.25 0.92
CA VAL A 132 -0.59 -12.38 0.24
C VAL A 132 -1.75 -13.23 -0.29
N LYS A 133 -2.94 -12.90 0.20
CA LYS A 133 -4.18 -13.50 -0.28
C LYS A 133 -4.65 -12.73 -1.51
N THR A 134 -5.26 -13.45 -2.45
CA THR A 134 -5.98 -12.85 -3.57
C THR A 134 -7.09 -11.92 -3.05
N LEU A 135 -7.42 -10.90 -3.84
CA LEU A 135 -8.58 -10.05 -3.60
C LEU A 135 -9.83 -10.93 -3.41
N PRO A 136 -10.63 -10.71 -2.34
CA PRO A 136 -11.91 -11.39 -2.18
C PRO A 136 -12.78 -11.27 -3.43
N ALA A 137 -13.47 -12.36 -3.80
CA ALA A 137 -14.21 -12.44 -5.06
C ALA A 137 -15.30 -11.36 -5.19
N GLU A 138 -15.91 -10.98 -4.07
CA GLU A 138 -16.89 -9.91 -3.99
C GLU A 138 -16.30 -8.55 -4.36
N LEU A 139 -15.11 -8.23 -3.85
CA LEU A 139 -14.40 -6.98 -4.15
C LEU A 139 -13.81 -6.96 -5.55
N ALA A 140 -13.54 -8.14 -6.12
CA ALA A 140 -13.12 -8.29 -7.51
C ALA A 140 -14.25 -8.06 -8.52
N ASN A 141 -15.52 -8.06 -8.08
CA ASN A 141 -16.66 -7.83 -8.94
C ASN A 141 -16.76 -6.35 -9.35
N GLY A 142 -16.64 -6.06 -10.65
CA GLY A 142 -16.73 -4.68 -11.17
C GLY A 142 -18.08 -3.98 -10.93
N ALA A 143 -19.14 -4.72 -10.57
CA ALA A 143 -20.42 -4.14 -10.17
C ALA A 143 -20.49 -3.76 -8.68
N PHE A 144 -19.51 -4.16 -7.87
CA PHE A 144 -19.54 -4.02 -6.41
C PHE A 144 -19.73 -2.55 -5.99
N ASP A 145 -18.93 -1.64 -6.53
CA ASP A 145 -19.01 -0.21 -6.18
C ASP A 145 -20.38 0.40 -6.54
N ALA A 146 -20.94 0.01 -7.69
CA ALA A 146 -22.26 0.48 -8.10
C ALA A 146 -23.38 -0.12 -7.23
N GLN A 147 -23.24 -1.38 -6.82
CA GLN A 147 -24.16 -2.04 -5.91
C GLN A 147 -24.12 -1.41 -4.52
N LEU A 148 -22.93 -1.15 -3.98
CA LEU A 148 -22.74 -0.48 -2.69
C LEU A 148 -23.30 0.96 -2.71
N LYS A 149 -23.04 1.73 -3.77
CA LYS A 149 -23.66 3.07 -3.91
C LYS A 149 -25.18 3.02 -4.00
N ALA A 150 -25.75 1.95 -4.55
CA ALA A 150 -27.20 1.79 -4.61
C ALA A 150 -27.84 1.45 -3.25
N THR A 151 -27.05 1.05 -2.25
CA THR A 151 -27.53 0.88 -0.86
C THR A 151 -27.46 2.20 -0.09
N MET A 152 -26.55 3.11 -0.47
CA MET A 152 -26.31 4.39 0.19
C MET A 152 -26.89 5.53 -0.67
N PHE A 153 -28.12 5.94 -0.40
CA PHE A 153 -28.80 7.02 -1.13
C PHE A 153 -29.19 8.17 -0.20
N ASN A 154 -29.39 9.35 -0.75
CA ASN A 154 -29.83 10.53 -0.01
C ASN A 154 -31.22 10.30 0.60
N GLU A 155 -31.32 10.38 1.92
CA GLU A 155 -32.55 10.15 2.68
C GLU A 155 -33.64 11.19 2.41
N ALA A 156 -33.29 12.36 1.86
CA ALA A 156 -34.26 13.35 1.41
C ALA A 156 -34.99 12.94 0.10
N ASP A 157 -34.50 11.91 -0.60
CA ASP A 157 -35.16 11.36 -1.78
C ASP A 157 -36.26 10.38 -1.38
N THR A 158 -37.52 10.83 -1.47
CA THR A 158 -38.70 10.01 -1.17
C THR A 158 -39.22 9.22 -2.37
N ALA A 159 -38.65 9.41 -3.56
CA ALA A 159 -39.08 8.76 -4.80
C ALA A 159 -38.38 7.43 -5.05
N ARG A 160 -37.27 7.17 -4.34
CA ARG A 160 -36.45 5.96 -4.50
C ARG A 160 -36.26 5.26 -3.17
N SER A 161 -35.88 3.99 -3.24
CA SER A 161 -35.51 3.18 -2.09
C SER A 161 -34.13 2.58 -2.30
N ALA A 162 -33.36 2.44 -1.21
CA ALA A 162 -32.09 1.72 -1.21
C ALA A 162 -32.27 0.30 -1.74
N LYS A 163 -31.26 -0.21 -2.43
CA LYS A 163 -31.13 -1.66 -2.62
C LYS A 163 -30.80 -2.33 -1.28
N PRO A 164 -31.31 -3.55 -1.02
CA PRO A 164 -30.91 -4.32 0.14
C PRO A 164 -29.42 -4.64 0.14
N ILE A 165 -28.85 -4.87 1.31
CA ILE A 165 -27.53 -5.51 1.50
C ILE A 165 -27.61 -6.48 2.68
N TRP A 166 -27.14 -7.72 2.50
CA TRP A 166 -27.16 -8.74 3.56
C TRP A 166 -26.10 -9.82 3.32
N TRP A 167 -25.79 -10.59 4.36
CA TRP A 167 -24.85 -11.72 4.32
C TRP A 167 -25.62 -13.03 4.31
N ASP A 168 -25.40 -13.88 3.30
CA ASP A 168 -26.09 -15.18 3.17
C ASP A 168 -25.38 -16.35 3.87
N GLY A 169 -24.30 -16.08 4.60
CA GLY A 169 -23.44 -17.09 5.19
C GLY A 169 -22.20 -17.40 4.34
N GLN A 170 -22.20 -17.03 3.06
CA GLN A 170 -21.10 -17.29 2.12
C GLN A 170 -20.61 -16.06 1.36
N LYS A 171 -21.51 -15.15 0.98
CA LYS A 171 -21.20 -13.93 0.22
C LYS A 171 -22.13 -12.77 0.59
N VAL A 172 -21.70 -11.57 0.22
CA VAL A 172 -22.54 -10.36 0.29
C VAL A 172 -23.56 -10.38 -0.83
N ARG A 173 -24.81 -10.05 -0.50
CA ARG A 173 -25.97 -10.06 -1.37
C ARG A 173 -26.59 -8.67 -1.46
N PHE A 174 -27.08 -8.32 -2.66
CA PHE A 174 -27.75 -7.04 -2.94
C PHE A 174 -29.20 -7.20 -3.44
N ASP A 175 -29.70 -8.44 -3.43
CA ASP A 175 -31.09 -8.82 -3.71
C ASP A 175 -31.92 -8.92 -2.42
N ALA A 176 -33.23 -9.10 -2.55
CA ALA A 176 -34.13 -9.19 -1.40
C ALA A 176 -33.73 -10.34 -0.46
N ALA A 177 -33.63 -10.04 0.84
CA ALA A 177 -33.39 -11.07 1.86
C ALA A 177 -34.60 -12.01 1.99
N PRO A 178 -34.40 -13.29 2.34
CA PRO A 178 -35.51 -14.21 2.59
C PRO A 178 -36.44 -13.65 3.67
N GLN A 179 -37.74 -13.64 3.40
CA GLN A 179 -38.69 -13.32 4.47
C GLN A 179 -38.70 -14.44 5.50
N PRO A 180 -38.63 -14.12 6.81
CA PRO A 180 -38.95 -15.10 7.84
C PRO A 180 -40.30 -15.73 7.52
N ALA A 181 -40.44 -17.04 7.75
CA ALA A 181 -41.75 -17.67 7.67
C ALA A 181 -42.71 -16.90 8.60
N ALA A 182 -43.89 -16.54 8.10
CA ALA A 182 -44.90 -15.88 8.92
C ALA A 182 -45.15 -16.76 10.16
N PRO A 183 -45.21 -16.17 11.37
CA PRO A 183 -45.49 -16.95 12.58
C PRO A 183 -46.78 -17.74 12.35
N SER A 184 -46.73 -19.03 12.68
CA SER A 184 -47.91 -19.86 12.55
C SER A 184 -48.98 -19.33 13.51
N LYS A 185 -50.25 -19.35 13.12
CA LYS A 185 -51.37 -18.91 13.99
C LYS A 185 -51.44 -19.65 15.35
N GLN A 186 -50.62 -20.69 15.56
CA GLN A 186 -50.50 -21.43 16.81
C GLN A 186 -49.57 -20.78 17.83
N GLU A 187 -48.71 -19.83 17.44
CA GLU A 187 -47.75 -19.15 18.33
C GLU A 187 -48.29 -17.82 18.89
N LEU A 188 -49.54 -17.47 18.55
CA LEU A 188 -50.26 -16.28 19.02
C LEU A 188 -51.42 -16.62 19.97
N GLN A 189 -51.42 -17.80 20.58
CA GLN A 189 -52.39 -18.22 21.61
C GLN A 189 -51.74 -18.41 22.96
#